data_AF-A0AAN4HHQ5-F1
#
_entry.id   AF-A0AAN4HHQ5-F1
#
_cell.length_a   1.000
_cell.length_b   1.000
_cell.length_c   1.000
_cell.angle_alpha   90.00
_cell.angle_beta   90.00
_cell.angle_gamma   90.00
#
_symmetry.space_group_name_H-M   'P 1'
#
loop_
_entity.id
_entity.type
_entity.pdbx_description
1 polymer ?
#
loop_
_entity_poly.entity_id
_entity_poly.type
_entity_poly.pdbx_seq_one_letter_code
_entity_poly.pdbx_strand_id
1 'polypeptide(L)'
;MNSIVKLMKMKQITYKLFMTTSLILLSFAVLIYLTLYFFLPTFYEQYKTDQLQIGINEIIDKSKNLTFQDAIPLFDEYAKKNNAMLYLQNKKG
;
A
#
# COMPACT_ATOMS: atom_id res chain seq x y z
N MET A 1 29.36 -33.73 41.21
CA MET A 1 29.27 -32.49 40.41
C MET A 1 27.81 -31.99 40.50
N ASN A 2 27.56 -30.93 41.28
CA ASN A 2 26.23 -30.58 41.82
C ASN A 2 25.18 -30.22 40.75
N SER A 3 23.97 -30.74 40.92
CA SER A 3 22.76 -30.52 40.11
C SER A 3 22.39 -29.04 39.92
N ILE A 4 22.70 -28.19 40.91
CA ILE A 4 22.43 -26.75 40.92
C ILE A 4 23.22 -26.01 39.83
N VAL A 5 24.47 -26.39 39.59
CA VAL A 5 25.33 -25.78 38.55
C VAL A 5 24.80 -26.11 37.15
N LYS A 6 24.23 -27.31 36.97
CA LYS A 6 23.63 -27.74 35.70
C LYS A 6 22.36 -26.95 35.39
N LEU A 7 21.51 -26.72 36.39
CA LEU A 7 20.31 -25.87 36.28
C LEU A 7 20.64 -24.41 35.97
N MET A 8 21.66 -23.83 36.62
CA MET A 8 22.14 -22.47 36.32
C MET A 8 22.63 -22.34 34.86
N LYS A 9 23.43 -23.29 34.38
CA LYS A 9 23.90 -23.30 32.98
C LYS A 9 22.75 -23.45 31.98
N MET A 10 21.77 -24.31 32.26
CA MET A 10 20.58 -24.45 31.39
C MET A 10 19.79 -23.15 31.29
N LYS A 11 19.51 -22.47 32.41
CA LYS A 11 18.83 -21.16 32.38
C LYS A 11 19.59 -20.12 31.56
N GLN A 12 20.92 -20.12 31.61
CA GLN A 12 21.76 -19.22 30.83
C GLN A 12 21.70 -19.51 29.32
N ILE A 13 21.63 -20.78 28.91
CA ILE A 13 21.48 -21.17 27.51
C ILE A 13 20.10 -20.78 26.98
N THR A 14 19.03 -21.07 27.74
CA THR A 14 17.66 -20.70 27.36
C THR A 14 17.51 -19.18 27.22
N TYR A 15 18.08 -18.41 28.14
CA TYR A 15 18.05 -16.94 28.07
C TYR A 15 18.80 -16.41 26.84
N LYS A 16 19.98 -16.95 26.54
CA LYS A 16 20.72 -16.59 25.31
C LYS A 16 19.91 -16.89 24.06
N LEU A 17 19.27 -18.06 24.00
CA LEU A 17 18.44 -18.45 22.86
C LEU A 17 17.25 -17.48 22.70
N PHE A 18 16.54 -17.19 23.79
CA PHE A 18 15.43 -16.23 23.79
C PHE A 18 15.86 -14.84 23.32
N MET A 19 16.99 -14.34 23.83
CA MET A 19 17.48 -13.01 23.46
C MET A 19 17.87 -12.93 21.99
N THR A 20 18.56 -13.95 21.47
CA THR A 20 18.90 -14.03 20.05
C THR A 20 17.64 -14.08 19.18
N THR A 21 16.67 -14.93 19.53
CA THR A 21 15.41 -15.03 18.78
C THR A 21 14.63 -13.71 18.82
N SER A 22 14.56 -13.06 19.98
CA SER A 22 13.88 -11.77 20.12
C SER A 22 14.57 -10.67 19.31
N LEU A 23 15.91 -10.62 19.31
CA LEU A 23 16.67 -9.66 18.52
C LEU A 23 16.46 -9.87 17.01
N ILE A 24 16.43 -11.14 16.55
CA ILE A 24 16.12 -11.49 15.16
C ILE A 24 14.70 -11.03 14.81
N LEU A 25 13.70 -11.34 15.65
CA LEU A 25 12.33 -10.93 15.43
C LEU A 25 12.19 -9.40 15.36
N LEU A 26 12.82 -8.69 16.29
CA LEU A 26 12.82 -7.24 16.35
C LEU A 26 13.46 -6.64 15.10
N SER A 27 14.57 -7.21 14.65
CA SER A 27 15.26 -6.76 13.44
C SER A 27 14.36 -6.91 12.21
N PHE A 28 13.70 -8.07 12.05
CA PHE A 28 12.74 -8.26 10.96
C PHE A 28 11.53 -7.33 11.07
N ALA A 29 10.98 -7.11 12.26
CA ALA A 29 9.87 -6.19 12.46
C ALA A 29 10.25 -4.76 12.02
N VAL A 30 11.44 -4.28 12.40
CA VAL A 30 11.95 -2.98 11.97
C VAL A 30 12.17 -2.94 10.46
N LEU A 31 12.77 -3.97 9.87
CA LEU A 31 12.99 -4.02 8.41
C LEU A 31 11.67 -3.99 7.63
N ILE A 32 10.67 -4.77 8.07
CA ILE A 32 9.33 -4.75 7.46
C ILE A 32 8.70 -3.37 7.63
N TYR A 33 8.79 -2.78 8.83
CA TYR A 33 8.23 -1.46 9.09
C TYR A 33 8.85 -0.39 8.20
N LEU A 34 10.18 -0.37 8.07
CA LEU A 34 10.88 0.57 7.18
C LEU A 34 10.52 0.35 5.72
N THR A 35 10.44 -0.92 5.29
CA THR A 35 10.01 -1.26 3.93
C THR A 35 8.62 -0.71 3.66
N LEU A 36 7.65 -0.95 4.55
CA LEU A 36 6.31 -0.39 4.39
C LEU A 36 6.32 1.14 4.45
N TYR A 37 7.05 1.73 5.38
CA TYR A 37 7.11 3.18 5.55
C TYR A 37 7.62 3.90 4.29
N PHE A 38 8.66 3.37 3.63
CA PHE A 38 9.21 3.99 2.42
C PHE A 38 8.52 3.54 1.13
N PHE A 39 8.11 2.27 1.04
CA PHE A 39 7.59 1.70 -0.20
C PHE A 39 6.09 1.94 -0.37
N LEU A 40 5.31 1.86 0.71
CA LEU A 40 3.86 2.04 0.68
C LEU A 40 3.42 3.41 0.16
N PRO A 41 4.00 4.57 0.58
CA PRO A 41 3.56 5.86 0.06
C PRO A 41 3.79 5.98 -1.45
N THR A 42 4.99 5.68 -1.92
CA THR A 42 5.35 5.75 -3.34
C THR A 42 4.52 4.78 -4.18
N PHE A 43 4.35 3.54 -3.70
CA PHE A 43 3.53 2.54 -4.38
C PHE A 43 2.06 2.97 -4.44
N TYR A 44 1.52 3.48 -3.32
CA TYR A 44 0.12 3.90 -3.26
C TYR A 44 -0.14 5.09 -4.19
N GLU A 45 0.73 6.09 -4.18
CA GLU A 45 0.61 7.26 -5.04
C GLU A 45 0.67 6.87 -6.52
N GLN A 46 1.67 6.08 -6.91
CA GLN A 46 1.81 5.60 -8.28
C GLN A 46 0.59 4.76 -8.70
N TYR A 47 0.19 3.80 -7.87
CA TYR A 47 -0.96 2.94 -8.15
C TYR A 47 -2.26 3.76 -8.32
N LYS A 48 -2.53 4.72 -7.41
CA LYS A 48 -3.70 5.60 -7.51
C LYS A 48 -3.65 6.44 -8.78
N THR A 49 -2.50 6.99 -9.12
CA THR A 49 -2.32 7.84 -10.31
C THR A 49 -2.54 7.04 -11.59
N ASP A 50 -1.95 5.85 -11.68
CA ASP A 50 -2.10 4.95 -12.82
C ASP A 50 -3.57 4.51 -12.99
N GLN A 51 -4.25 4.15 -11.90
CA GLN A 51 -5.68 3.81 -11.92
C GLN A 51 -6.53 4.97 -12.42
N LEU A 52 -6.25 6.20 -11.96
CA LEU A 52 -6.96 7.38 -12.40
C LEU A 52 -6.73 7.62 -13.90
N GLN A 53 -5.48 7.57 -14.36
CA GLN A 53 -5.10 7.80 -15.75
C GLN A 53 -5.70 6.75 -16.70
N ILE A 54 -5.63 5.47 -16.34
CA ILE A 54 -6.24 4.39 -17.11
C ILE A 54 -7.74 4.61 -17.23
N GLY A 55 -8.44 4.88 -16.12
CA GLY A 55 -9.88 5.08 -16.17
C GLY A 55 -10.30 6.36 -16.90
N ILE A 56 -9.51 7.44 -16.87
CA ILE A 56 -9.75 8.62 -17.72
C ILE A 56 -9.61 8.25 -19.20
N ASN A 57 -8.56 7.51 -19.57
CA ASN A 57 -8.37 7.07 -20.95
C ASN A 57 -9.52 6.17 -21.44
N GLU A 58 -10.02 5.28 -20.58
CA GLU A 58 -11.21 4.47 -20.91
C GLU A 58 -12.46 5.32 -21.12
N ILE A 59 -12.68 6.35 -20.30
CA ILE A 59 -13.84 7.25 -20.46
C ILE A 59 -13.70 8.06 -21.75
N ILE A 60 -12.50 8.56 -22.06
CA ILE A 60 -12.24 9.25 -23.34
C ILE A 60 -12.56 8.33 -24.49
N ASP A 61 -12.12 7.06 -24.46
CA ASP A 61 -12.37 6.12 -25.54
C ASP A 61 -13.86 5.77 -25.70
N LYS A 62 -14.56 5.48 -24.60
CA LYS A 62 -16.00 5.15 -24.60
C LYS A 62 -16.86 6.35 -24.99
N SER A 63 -16.45 7.57 -24.66
CA SER A 63 -17.21 8.80 -24.95
C SER A 63 -17.05 9.32 -26.37
N LYS A 64 -16.05 8.86 -27.15
CA LYS A 64 -15.82 9.30 -28.55
C LYS A 64 -17.05 9.21 -29.45
N ASN A 65 -17.89 8.20 -29.23
CA ASN A 65 -19.06 7.91 -30.05
C ASN A 65 -20.38 8.29 -29.35
N LEU A 66 -20.32 8.94 -28.19
CA LEU A 66 -21.48 9.35 -27.40
C LEU A 66 -21.73 10.84 -27.54
N THR A 67 -23.00 11.26 -27.42
CA THR A 67 -23.30 12.66 -27.21
C THR A 67 -22.86 13.08 -25.81
N PHE A 68 -22.69 14.39 -25.58
CA PHE A 68 -22.29 14.89 -24.26
C PHE A 68 -23.27 14.46 -23.16
N GLN A 69 -24.58 14.51 -23.43
CA GLN A 69 -25.61 14.06 -22.48
C GLN A 69 -25.43 12.58 -22.10
N ASP A 70 -25.15 11.72 -23.09
CA ASP A 70 -25.00 10.28 -22.89
C ASP A 70 -23.69 9.90 -22.19
N ALA A 71 -22.70 10.81 -22.18
CA ALA A 71 -21.42 10.63 -21.51
C ALA A 71 -21.45 11.08 -20.03
N ILE A 72 -22.40 11.93 -19.61
CA ILE A 72 -22.56 12.37 -18.20
C ILE A 72 -22.54 11.21 -17.20
N PRO A 73 -23.33 10.13 -17.40
CA PRO A 73 -23.35 9.01 -16.46
C PRO A 73 -21.99 8.30 -16.31
N LEU A 74 -21.18 8.26 -17.37
CA LEU A 74 -19.84 7.66 -17.34
C LEU A 74 -18.88 8.46 -16.46
N PHE A 75 -18.96 9.79 -16.53
CA PHE A 75 -18.16 10.69 -15.68
C PHE A 75 -18.60 10.58 -14.21
N ASP A 76 -19.90 10.56 -13.94
CA ASP A 76 -20.45 10.47 -12.58
C ASP A 76 -20.10 9.13 -11.90
N GLU A 77 -20.19 8.02 -12.65
CA GLU A 77 -19.81 6.70 -12.14
C GLU A 77 -18.31 6.66 -11.78
N TYR A 78 -17.46 7.22 -12.64
CA TYR A 78 -16.03 7.28 -12.38
C TYR A 78 -15.69 8.18 -11.19
N ALA A 79 -16.32 9.37 -11.11
CA ALA A 79 -16.12 10.31 -10.02
C ALA A 79 -16.49 9.68 -8.67
N LYS A 80 -17.63 8.97 -8.63
CA LYS A 80 -18.08 8.24 -7.44
C LYS A 80 -17.17 7.08 -7.09
N LYS A 81 -16.73 6.28 -8.07
CA LYS A 81 -15.86 5.12 -7.86
C LYS A 81 -14.47 5.52 -7.34
N ASN A 82 -13.94 6.63 -7.83
CA ASN A 82 -12.59 7.08 -7.48
C ASN A 82 -12.55 8.13 -6.38
N ASN A 83 -13.72 8.59 -5.92
CA ASN A 83 -13.90 9.74 -5.03
C ASN A 83 -13.10 10.96 -5.52
N ALA A 84 -13.18 11.22 -6.83
CA ALA A 84 -12.41 12.24 -7.52
C ALA A 84 -13.36 13.19 -8.24
N MET A 85 -13.15 14.50 -8.07
CA MET A 85 -13.91 15.51 -8.80
C MET A 85 -13.35 15.66 -10.20
N LEU A 86 -14.21 15.48 -11.21
CA LEU A 86 -13.85 15.68 -12.61
C LEU A 86 -14.19 17.10 -13.06
N TYR A 87 -13.26 17.72 -13.78
CA TYR A 87 -13.48 19.01 -14.43
C TYR A 87 -13.42 18.82 -15.94
N LEU A 88 -14.49 19.20 -16.63
CA LEU A 88 -14.56 19.18 -18.09
C LEU A 88 -14.31 20.59 -18.60
N GLN A 89 -13.29 20.75 -19.44
CA GLN A 89 -12.92 22.04 -20.00
C GLN A 89 -13.01 21.99 -21.52
N ASN A 90 -13.63 23.01 -22.12
CA ASN A 90 -13.61 23.17 -23.58
C ASN A 90 -12.29 23.86 -24.00
N LYS A 91 -12.01 23.92 -25.31
CA LYS A 91 -10.76 24.52 -25.83
C LYS A 91 -10.57 26.02 -25.51
N LYS A 92 -11.58 26.72 -25.00
CA LYS A 92 -11.56 28.14 -24.65
C LYS A 92 -11.35 28.40 -23.16
N GLY A 93 -11.28 27.35 -22.35
CA GLY A 93 -11.17 27.47 -20.90
C GLY A 93 -12.52 27.42 -20.20
#